data_AF-A0A2V8ULL2-F1
#
_entry.id   AF-A0A2V8ULL2-F1
#
_cell.length_a   1.000
_cell.length_b   1.000
_cell.length_c   1.000
_cell.angle_alpha   90.00
_cell.angle_beta   90.00
_cell.angle_gamma   90.00
#
_symmetry.space_group_name_H-M   'P 1'
#
loop_
_entity.id
_entity.type
_entity.pdbx_description
1 polymer ?
#
loop_
_entity_poly.entity_id
_entity_poly.type
_entity_poly.pdbx_seq_one_letter_code
_entity_poly.pdbx_strand_id
1 'polypeptide(L)'
;IVLLLAVGAGVGEGEFVNRAQVIDGLTGRPVSGEATARVRVVPDQTFDCTDVFGKVFNDVNRNGVQDNGEDGLPGVRVVTATGLEATTDQYGRFHITCAITPSEDRGSNFVLKLDDRTLPSGFRMSTDQVQIKRATRGKALKFDFGASIHRVVAIDLSDAAFEPGKTEIRVQWRPRVNLLLEELRKAPSVLRLSYVADTEDEALVERRLEGFKRQLTEAWDAKKDGYVLAIEPEVFWRRGGPPKRLDGRMPESK
;
A
#
# COMPACT_ATOMS: atom_id res chain seq x y z
N ILE A 1 -39.37 23.65 -44.29
CA ILE A 1 -38.23 22.71 -44.36
C ILE A 1 -38.18 21.97 -43.04
N VAL A 2 -38.17 20.63 -43.06
CA VAL A 2 -38.00 19.79 -41.87
C VAL A 2 -36.63 19.15 -41.97
N LEU A 3 -35.80 19.33 -40.95
CA LEU A 3 -34.47 18.73 -40.86
C LEU A 3 -34.56 17.53 -39.91
N LEU A 4 -34.05 16.38 -40.36
CA LEU A 4 -33.98 15.15 -39.58
C LEU A 4 -32.53 14.92 -39.18
N LEU A 5 -32.32 14.61 -37.90
CA LEU A 5 -31.02 14.26 -37.35
C LEU A 5 -31.00 12.75 -37.05
N ALA A 6 -29.95 12.07 -37.49
CA ALA A 6 -29.64 10.70 -37.11
C ALA A 6 -28.32 10.67 -36.33
N VAL A 7 -28.30 9.95 -35.22
CA VAL A 7 -27.08 9.71 -34.43
C VAL A 7 -26.35 8.52 -35.08
N GLY A 8 -25.11 8.74 -35.53
CA GLY A 8 -24.28 7.70 -36.12
C GLY A 8 -23.61 6.81 -35.07
N ALA A 9 -23.13 5.63 -35.50
CA ALA A 9 -22.52 4.62 -34.61
C ALA A 9 -21.17 5.04 -33.96
N GLY A 10 -20.60 6.18 -34.34
CA GLY A 10 -19.34 6.70 -33.77
C GLY A 10 -19.52 7.85 -32.78
N VAL A 11 -20.75 8.15 -32.36
CA VAL A 11 -21.01 9.24 -31.40
C VAL A 11 -20.69 8.75 -29.99
N GLY A 12 -19.64 9.30 -29.38
CA GLY A 12 -19.31 9.06 -27.98
C GLY A 12 -20.18 9.86 -27.00
N GLU A 13 -19.95 9.66 -25.71
CA GLU A 13 -20.61 10.39 -24.62
C GLU A 13 -20.35 11.90 -24.72
N GLY A 14 -21.38 12.72 -24.47
CA GLY A 14 -21.25 14.18 -24.51
C GLY A 14 -22.50 14.93 -24.96
N GLU A 15 -22.39 16.25 -25.07
CA GLU A 15 -23.43 17.13 -25.61
C GLU A 15 -23.05 17.59 -27.02
N PHE A 16 -23.94 17.32 -27.98
CA PHE A 16 -23.78 17.66 -29.38
C PHE A 16 -24.86 18.67 -29.76
N VAL A 17 -24.46 19.81 -30.31
CA VAL A 17 -25.37 20.88 -30.73
C VAL A 17 -25.39 20.95 -32.26
N ASN A 18 -26.51 20.55 -32.85
CA ASN A 18 -26.76 20.76 -34.28
C ASN A 18 -27.31 22.18 -34.50
N ARG A 19 -26.85 22.83 -35.56
CA ARG A 19 -27.17 24.22 -35.92
C ARG A 19 -27.59 24.27 -37.38
N ALA A 20 -28.66 24.99 -37.67
CA ALA A 20 -29.18 25.14 -39.02
C ALA A 20 -29.55 26.59 -39.31
N GLN A 21 -29.16 27.09 -40.49
CA GLN A 21 -29.46 28.45 -40.93
C GLN A 21 -29.67 28.47 -42.44
N VAL A 22 -30.64 29.27 -42.91
CA VAL A 22 -30.88 29.47 -44.33
C VAL A 22 -29.94 30.56 -44.83
N ILE A 23 -29.17 30.24 -45.88
CA ILE A 23 -28.26 31.16 -46.55
C ILE A 23 -28.79 31.43 -47.96
N ASP A 24 -28.81 32.69 -48.36
CA ASP A 24 -29.08 33.08 -49.74
C ASP A 24 -27.90 32.66 -50.63
N GLY A 25 -28.16 31.80 -51.62
CA GLY A 25 -27.14 31.27 -52.52
C GLY A 25 -26.51 32.30 -53.45
N LEU A 26 -27.13 33.47 -53.67
CA LEU A 26 -26.59 34.55 -54.50
C LEU A 26 -25.73 35.53 -53.69
N THR A 27 -26.13 35.83 -52.46
CA THR A 27 -25.46 36.86 -51.63
C THR A 27 -24.59 36.29 -50.52
N GLY A 28 -24.70 34.99 -50.23
CA GLY A 28 -24.01 34.32 -49.13
C GLY A 28 -24.47 34.77 -47.74
N ARG A 29 -25.55 35.56 -47.64
CA ARG A 29 -26.02 36.12 -46.37
C ARG A 29 -27.08 35.22 -45.72
N PRO A 30 -27.10 35.14 -44.39
CA PRO A 30 -28.17 34.43 -43.69
C PRO A 30 -29.49 35.19 -43.86
N VAL A 31 -30.53 34.47 -44.27
CA VAL A 31 -31.89 34.99 -44.46
C VAL A 31 -32.86 34.46 -43.40
N SER A 32 -32.37 33.66 -42.45
CA SER A 32 -33.10 33.21 -41.26
C SER A 32 -32.27 33.36 -39.99
N GLY A 33 -32.95 33.25 -38.84
CA GLY A 33 -32.28 32.94 -37.58
C GLY A 33 -31.61 31.57 -37.62
N GLU A 34 -30.70 31.33 -36.66
CA GLU A 34 -30.07 30.02 -36.44
C GLU A 34 -30.98 29.16 -35.56
N ALA A 35 -31.41 28.00 -36.07
CA ALA A 35 -32.11 26.99 -35.29
C ALA A 35 -31.09 26.03 -34.67
N THR A 36 -31.31 25.64 -33.41
CA THR A 36 -30.42 24.72 -32.69
C THR A 36 -31.16 23.53 -32.12
N ALA A 37 -30.57 22.35 -32.16
CA ALA A 37 -31.05 21.14 -31.48
C ALA A 37 -29.90 20.50 -30.71
N ARG A 38 -30.12 20.15 -29.43
CA ARG A 38 -29.09 19.54 -28.57
C ARG A 38 -29.41 18.07 -28.33
N VAL A 39 -28.41 17.22 -28.50
CA VAL A 39 -28.44 15.79 -28.18
C VAL A 39 -27.40 15.52 -27.11
N ARG A 40 -27.82 14.89 -26.00
CA ARG A 40 -26.90 14.45 -24.96
C ARG A 40 -26.84 12.92 -24.98
N VAL A 41 -25.66 12.38 -25.18
CA VAL A 41 -25.38 10.95 -25.05
C VAL A 41 -24.82 10.74 -23.65
N VAL A 42 -25.58 10.02 -22.83
CA VAL A 42 -25.19 9.67 -21.46
C VAL A 42 -24.91 8.18 -21.37
N PRO A 43 -23.91 7.76 -20.58
CA PRO A 43 -23.67 6.36 -20.31
C PRO A 43 -24.85 5.74 -19.55
N ASP A 44 -25.19 4.50 -19.92
CA ASP A 44 -26.16 3.68 -19.22
C ASP A 44 -25.58 3.12 -17.92
N GLN A 45 -26.33 3.25 -16.82
CA GLN A 45 -25.85 2.84 -15.50
C GLN A 45 -25.66 1.32 -15.35
N THR A 46 -26.34 0.52 -16.17
CA THR A 46 -26.31 -0.94 -16.11
C THR A 46 -25.25 -1.50 -17.06
N PHE A 47 -25.11 -0.91 -18.25
CA PHE A 47 -24.26 -1.45 -19.31
C PHE A 47 -22.93 -0.71 -19.48
N ASP A 48 -22.85 0.57 -19.10
CA ASP A 48 -21.65 1.38 -19.34
C ASP A 48 -20.80 1.59 -18.09
N CYS A 49 -21.43 1.60 -16.91
CA CYS A 49 -20.72 1.71 -15.64
C CYS A 49 -19.95 0.42 -15.29
N THR A 50 -18.81 0.60 -14.64
CA THR A 50 -18.05 -0.47 -13.98
C THR A 50 -18.25 -0.38 -12.48
N ASP A 51 -18.84 -1.43 -11.91
CA ASP A 51 -18.90 -1.61 -10.46
C ASP A 51 -17.55 -2.12 -9.94
N VAL A 52 -17.17 -1.66 -8.76
CA VAL A 52 -15.97 -2.13 -8.05
C VAL A 52 -16.41 -2.82 -6.78
N PHE A 53 -15.97 -4.05 -6.57
CA PHE A 53 -16.26 -4.81 -5.36
C PHE A 53 -15.03 -5.54 -4.88
N GLY A 54 -15.08 -6.03 -3.65
CA GLY A 54 -13.88 -6.60 -3.07
C GLY A 54 -14.03 -7.06 -1.64
N LYS A 55 -12.92 -7.61 -1.12
CA LYS A 55 -12.79 -7.95 0.28
C LYS A 55 -11.44 -7.53 0.85
N VAL A 56 -11.45 -7.02 2.08
CA VAL A 56 -10.28 -6.91 2.93
C VAL A 56 -10.25 -8.11 3.86
N PHE A 57 -9.17 -8.87 3.89
CA PHE A 57 -9.07 -10.14 4.61
C PHE A 57 -7.85 -10.21 5.53
N ASN A 58 -7.97 -11.02 6.57
CA ASN A 58 -6.88 -11.38 7.46
C ASN A 58 -6.00 -12.44 6.78
N ASP A 59 -4.91 -11.99 6.19
CA ASP A 59 -3.93 -12.81 5.48
C ASP A 59 -3.01 -13.50 6.50
N VAL A 60 -3.46 -14.63 7.05
CA VAL A 60 -2.82 -15.30 8.19
C VAL A 60 -1.47 -15.88 7.77
N ASN A 61 -1.39 -16.39 6.54
CA ASN A 61 -0.17 -17.01 6.02
C ASN A 61 0.74 -16.02 5.26
N ARG A 62 0.30 -14.78 5.05
CA ARG A 62 1.01 -13.69 4.36
C ARG A 62 1.39 -14.01 2.91
N ASN A 63 0.54 -14.74 2.20
CA ASN A 63 0.77 -15.04 0.78
C ASN A 63 0.14 -14.00 -0.16
N GLY A 64 -0.61 -13.03 0.37
CA GLY A 64 -1.27 -11.97 -0.39
C GLY A 64 -2.50 -12.41 -1.19
N VAL A 65 -2.97 -13.64 -0.98
CA VAL A 65 -4.10 -14.25 -1.66
C VAL A 65 -5.10 -14.72 -0.62
N GLN A 66 -6.38 -14.43 -0.83
CA GLN A 66 -7.40 -14.87 0.10
C GLN A 66 -7.58 -16.39 0.06
N ASP A 67 -7.26 -17.05 1.16
CA ASP A 67 -7.42 -18.50 1.33
C ASP A 67 -8.68 -18.89 2.11
N ASN A 68 -9.01 -20.18 2.07
CA ASN A 68 -10.10 -20.75 2.87
C ASN A 68 -9.76 -20.65 4.37
N GLY A 69 -10.67 -20.05 5.14
CA GLY A 69 -10.49 -19.82 6.57
C GLY A 69 -9.97 -18.42 6.92
N GLU A 70 -9.67 -17.58 5.92
CA GLU A 70 -9.27 -16.19 6.16
C GLU A 70 -10.49 -15.26 6.29
N ASP A 71 -10.67 -14.79 7.52
CA ASP A 71 -11.76 -13.89 7.90
C ASP A 71 -11.63 -12.52 7.25
N GLY A 72 -12.77 -11.83 7.11
CA GLY A 72 -12.78 -10.45 6.64
C GLY A 72 -12.43 -9.46 7.73
N LEU A 73 -11.84 -8.33 7.34
CA LEU A 73 -11.54 -7.23 8.24
C LEU A 73 -12.59 -6.12 8.12
N PRO A 74 -13.42 -5.89 9.15
CA PRO A 74 -14.49 -4.92 9.10
C PRO A 74 -14.02 -3.49 9.38
N GLY A 75 -14.79 -2.50 8.93
CA GLY A 75 -14.54 -1.09 9.24
C GLY A 75 -13.32 -0.48 8.52
N VAL A 76 -12.75 -1.19 7.55
CA VAL A 76 -11.59 -0.74 6.78
C VAL A 76 -12.06 0.10 5.60
N ARG A 77 -11.44 1.26 5.41
CA ARG A 77 -11.79 2.20 4.35
C ARG A 77 -10.94 1.96 3.10
N VAL A 78 -11.59 1.99 1.94
CA VAL A 78 -10.97 2.05 0.63
C VAL A 78 -11.37 3.35 -0.07
N VAL A 79 -10.46 3.93 -0.84
CA VAL A 79 -10.60 5.26 -1.44
C VAL A 79 -10.16 5.22 -2.90
N THR A 80 -10.95 5.83 -3.78
CA THR A 80 -10.63 5.99 -5.20
C THR A 80 -9.78 7.23 -5.43
N ALA A 81 -9.13 7.32 -6.60
CA ALA A 81 -8.39 8.53 -6.99
C ALA A 81 -9.29 9.79 -7.10
N THR A 82 -10.61 9.63 -7.24
CA THR A 82 -11.59 10.73 -7.30
C THR A 82 -12.14 11.12 -5.94
N GLY A 83 -11.71 10.47 -4.86
CA GLY A 83 -12.15 10.76 -3.50
C GLY A 83 -13.45 10.06 -3.08
N LEU A 84 -13.97 9.13 -3.88
CA LEU A 84 -15.05 8.24 -3.43
C LEU A 84 -14.47 7.25 -2.42
N GLU A 85 -15.21 6.96 -1.36
CA GLU A 85 -14.80 6.02 -0.33
C GLU A 85 -15.88 4.98 -0.05
N ALA A 86 -15.44 3.78 0.32
CA ALA A 86 -16.30 2.72 0.84
C ALA A 86 -15.66 2.12 2.10
N THR A 87 -16.49 1.65 3.02
CA THR A 87 -16.05 0.98 4.24
C THR A 87 -16.49 -0.47 4.21
N THR A 88 -15.63 -1.39 4.65
CA THR A 88 -15.94 -2.81 4.67
C THR A 88 -17.00 -3.18 5.69
N ASP A 89 -17.86 -4.12 5.32
CA ASP A 89 -18.86 -4.73 6.21
C ASP A 89 -18.23 -5.67 7.25
N GLN A 90 -19.07 -6.29 8.10
CA GLN A 90 -18.62 -7.24 9.13
C GLN A 90 -17.83 -8.45 8.59
N TYR A 91 -17.92 -8.74 7.29
CA TYR A 91 -17.21 -9.81 6.60
C TYR A 91 -16.08 -9.29 5.71
N GLY A 92 -15.67 -8.03 5.91
CA GLY A 92 -14.59 -7.39 5.14
C GLY A 92 -14.97 -7.02 3.71
N ARG A 93 -16.22 -7.14 3.30
CA ARG A 93 -16.64 -6.92 1.90
C ARG A 93 -16.98 -5.45 1.68
N PHE A 94 -16.70 -4.94 0.49
CA PHE A 94 -17.07 -3.60 0.07
C PHE A 94 -17.54 -3.60 -1.39
N HIS A 95 -18.30 -2.57 -1.76
CA HIS A 95 -18.64 -2.29 -3.15
C HIS A 95 -18.80 -0.78 -3.36
N ILE A 96 -18.51 -0.32 -4.57
CA ILE A 96 -18.71 1.03 -5.08
C ILE A 96 -19.45 0.86 -6.41
N THR A 97 -20.72 1.28 -6.42
CA THR A 97 -21.56 1.22 -7.62
C THR A 97 -21.17 2.31 -8.60
N CYS A 98 -21.20 2.00 -9.90
CA CYS A 98 -20.77 2.87 -10.98
C CYS A 98 -19.50 3.67 -10.62
N ALA A 99 -18.44 2.96 -10.24
CA ALA A 99 -17.20 3.57 -9.78
C ALA A 99 -16.48 4.37 -10.87
N ILE A 100 -16.67 3.98 -12.13
CA ILE A 100 -16.14 4.66 -13.32
C ILE A 100 -16.97 4.28 -14.55
N THR A 101 -17.06 5.17 -15.54
CA THR A 101 -17.48 4.88 -16.91
C THR A 101 -16.23 4.81 -17.81
N PRO A 102 -15.72 3.61 -18.13
CA PRO A 102 -14.49 3.47 -18.90
C PRO A 102 -14.64 3.98 -20.34
N SER A 103 -13.54 4.43 -20.95
CA SER A 103 -13.55 4.77 -22.37
C SER A 103 -13.96 3.56 -23.21
N GLU A 104 -14.85 3.76 -24.17
CA GLU A 104 -15.42 2.68 -25.00
C GLU A 104 -14.36 1.85 -25.74
N ASP A 105 -13.46 2.52 -26.46
CA ASP A 105 -12.52 1.84 -27.37
C ASP A 105 -11.42 1.06 -26.64
N ARG A 106 -10.95 1.58 -25.50
CA ARG A 106 -9.74 1.09 -24.84
C ARG A 106 -9.93 0.67 -23.40
N GLY A 107 -11.03 1.07 -22.75
CA GLY A 107 -11.21 1.02 -21.29
C GLY A 107 -10.50 2.17 -20.56
N SER A 108 -10.46 2.09 -19.24
CA SER A 108 -9.83 3.09 -18.35
C SER A 108 -9.03 2.41 -17.25
N ASN A 109 -8.01 3.06 -16.70
CA ASN A 109 -7.34 2.55 -15.51
C ASN A 109 -8.12 3.01 -14.29
N PHE A 110 -8.36 2.10 -13.37
CA PHE A 110 -9.00 2.37 -12.10
C PHE A 110 -8.01 2.12 -10.98
N VAL A 111 -7.83 3.14 -10.13
CA VAL A 111 -6.91 3.11 -9.00
C VAL A 111 -7.74 3.07 -7.72
N LEU A 112 -7.46 2.07 -6.88
CA LEU A 112 -8.08 1.92 -5.57
C LEU A 112 -6.98 1.79 -4.51
N LYS A 113 -7.10 2.58 -3.45
CA LYS A 113 -6.18 2.58 -2.32
C LYS A 113 -6.91 2.13 -1.06
N LEU A 114 -6.30 1.26 -0.27
CA LEU A 114 -6.73 0.98 1.09
C LEU A 114 -6.14 2.01 2.06
N ASP A 115 -6.96 2.56 2.97
CA ASP A 115 -6.50 3.43 4.05
C ASP A 115 -6.02 2.57 5.22
N ASP A 116 -4.71 2.37 5.32
CA ASP A 116 -4.05 1.52 6.31
C ASP A 116 -4.25 2.00 7.75
N ARG A 117 -4.57 3.28 7.94
CA ARG A 117 -4.86 3.86 9.27
C ARG A 117 -6.20 3.39 9.83
N THR A 118 -7.06 2.85 8.98
CA THR A 118 -8.36 2.28 9.39
C THR A 118 -8.30 0.77 9.65
N LEU A 119 -7.14 0.14 9.46
CA LEU A 119 -6.97 -1.25 9.82
C LEU A 119 -7.15 -1.44 11.33
N PRO A 120 -7.73 -2.59 11.77
CA PRO A 120 -7.80 -2.92 13.18
C PRO A 120 -6.42 -2.89 13.84
N SER A 121 -6.38 -2.62 15.15
CA SER A 121 -5.12 -2.48 15.87
C SER A 121 -4.21 -3.70 15.70
N GLY A 122 -2.93 -3.46 15.40
CA GLY A 122 -1.92 -4.50 15.19
C GLY A 122 -1.84 -5.07 13.77
N PHE A 123 -2.82 -4.77 12.91
CA PHE A 123 -2.76 -5.15 11.51
C PHE A 123 -1.83 -4.23 10.71
N ARG A 124 -1.16 -4.82 9.73
CA ARG A 124 -0.40 -4.12 8.70
C ARG A 124 -0.71 -4.75 7.35
N MET A 125 -0.56 -3.96 6.29
CA MET A 125 -0.76 -4.42 4.92
C MET A 125 0.15 -5.62 4.62
N SER A 126 -0.41 -6.69 4.05
CA SER A 126 0.36 -7.79 3.47
C SER A 126 0.39 -7.73 1.94
N THR A 127 -0.62 -7.12 1.31
CA THR A 127 -0.66 -6.81 -0.13
C THR A 127 -0.33 -5.35 -0.42
N ASP A 128 -0.15 -5.00 -1.68
CA ASP A 128 -0.01 -3.61 -2.11
C ASP A 128 -1.20 -2.76 -1.66
N GLN A 129 -0.89 -1.63 -1.02
CA GLN A 129 -1.88 -0.68 -0.52
C GLN A 129 -2.64 0.02 -1.67
N VAL A 130 -1.98 0.23 -2.80
CA VAL A 130 -2.56 0.85 -3.99
C VAL A 130 -2.57 -0.17 -5.11
N GLN A 131 -3.74 -0.48 -5.64
CA GLN A 131 -3.91 -1.37 -6.77
C GLN A 131 -4.45 -0.60 -7.97
N ILE A 132 -3.94 -0.94 -9.15
CA ILE A 132 -4.36 -0.37 -10.43
C ILE A 132 -4.86 -1.52 -11.29
N LYS A 133 -6.11 -1.45 -11.74
CA LYS A 133 -6.69 -2.45 -12.66
C LYS A 133 -7.33 -1.77 -13.87
N ARG A 134 -7.36 -2.47 -15.00
CA ARG A 134 -8.00 -1.98 -16.23
C ARG A 134 -9.52 -2.22 -16.13
N ALA A 135 -10.29 -1.13 -16.08
CA ALA A 135 -11.74 -1.12 -16.18
C ALA A 135 -12.19 -1.23 -17.64
N THR A 136 -13.16 -2.11 -17.86
CA THR A 136 -13.83 -2.30 -19.15
C THR A 136 -15.32 -2.06 -18.94
N ARG A 137 -15.92 -1.33 -19.87
CA ARG A 137 -17.33 -0.94 -19.86
C ARG A 137 -18.26 -2.14 -19.55
N GLY A 138 -19.17 -1.98 -18.60
CA GLY A 138 -20.12 -3.00 -18.16
C GLY A 138 -19.53 -4.21 -17.42
N LYS A 139 -18.21 -4.27 -17.22
CA LYS A 139 -17.56 -5.33 -16.44
C LYS A 139 -17.24 -4.83 -15.05
N ALA A 140 -17.60 -5.63 -14.05
CA ALA A 140 -17.23 -5.37 -12.68
C ALA A 140 -15.73 -5.66 -12.44
N LEU A 141 -15.14 -4.92 -11.52
CA LEU A 141 -13.76 -5.10 -11.08
C LEU A 141 -13.71 -5.62 -9.65
N LYS A 142 -12.93 -6.68 -9.45
CA LYS A 142 -12.64 -7.23 -8.12
C LYS A 142 -11.32 -6.65 -7.60
N PHE A 143 -11.32 -6.09 -6.39
CA PHE A 143 -10.14 -5.64 -5.65
C PHE A 143 -10.10 -6.32 -4.29
N ASP A 144 -9.05 -7.08 -4.01
CA ASP A 144 -8.89 -7.75 -2.72
C ASP A 144 -7.63 -7.20 -2.05
N PHE A 145 -7.70 -6.97 -0.74
CA PHE A 145 -6.57 -6.47 0.05
C PHE A 145 -6.32 -7.40 1.24
N GLY A 146 -5.07 -7.84 1.38
CA GLY A 146 -4.63 -8.60 2.53
C GLY A 146 -4.01 -7.67 3.58
N ALA A 147 -4.35 -7.91 4.84
CA ALA A 147 -3.60 -7.38 5.98
C ALA A 147 -3.44 -8.48 7.02
N SER A 148 -2.36 -8.40 7.80
CA SER A 148 -2.05 -9.42 8.81
C SER A 148 -1.51 -8.79 10.08
N ILE A 149 -1.68 -9.49 11.20
CA ILE A 149 -0.97 -9.12 12.43
C ILE A 149 0.47 -9.61 12.31
N HIS A 150 1.42 -8.69 12.51
CA HIS A 150 2.83 -9.04 12.51
C HIS A 150 3.17 -9.83 13.78
N ARG A 151 3.65 -11.06 13.63
CA ARG A 151 4.32 -11.78 14.73
C ARG A 151 5.63 -11.06 15.01
N VAL A 152 5.73 -10.41 16.15
CA VAL A 152 6.97 -9.74 16.58
C VAL A 152 7.77 -10.71 17.42
N VAL A 153 8.99 -11.04 16.97
CA VAL A 153 9.98 -11.73 17.78
C VAL A 153 10.98 -10.67 18.22
N ALA A 154 11.16 -10.52 19.54
CA ALA A 154 12.07 -9.52 20.10
C ALA A 154 13.30 -10.19 20.71
N ILE A 155 14.47 -9.58 20.50
CA ILE A 155 15.70 -9.93 21.20
C ILE A 155 16.35 -8.66 21.76
N ASP A 156 16.70 -8.70 23.03
CA ASP A 156 17.42 -7.62 23.71
C ASP A 156 18.88 -8.02 23.91
N LEU A 157 19.78 -7.25 23.31
CA LEU A 157 21.22 -7.38 23.43
C LEU A 157 21.78 -6.39 24.46
N SER A 158 22.92 -6.71 25.05
CA SER A 158 23.67 -5.84 25.95
C SER A 158 25.17 -6.10 25.81
N ASP A 159 26.04 -5.26 26.40
CA ASP A 159 27.50 -5.47 26.38
C ASP A 159 27.91 -6.89 26.78
N ALA A 160 27.24 -7.49 27.76
CA ALA A 160 27.55 -8.82 28.28
C ALA A 160 27.40 -9.95 27.23
N ALA A 161 26.67 -9.70 26.13
CA ALA A 161 26.53 -10.66 25.04
C ALA A 161 27.79 -10.74 24.14
N PHE A 162 28.63 -9.71 24.16
CA PHE A 162 29.76 -9.54 23.26
C PHE A 162 31.10 -9.69 23.98
N GLU A 163 32.13 -10.04 23.22
CA GLU A 163 33.51 -9.95 23.69
C GLU A 163 33.89 -8.46 23.93
N PRO A 164 34.71 -8.17 24.96
CA PRO A 164 35.05 -6.79 25.33
C PRO A 164 35.65 -6.01 24.15
N GLY A 165 35.06 -4.85 23.82
CA GLY A 165 35.52 -3.99 22.71
C GLY A 165 35.35 -4.55 21.30
N LYS A 166 34.75 -5.74 21.15
CA LYS A 166 34.56 -6.43 19.87
C LYS A 166 33.08 -6.54 19.50
N THR A 167 32.83 -6.91 18.25
CA THR A 167 31.49 -7.21 17.70
C THR A 167 31.13 -8.69 17.75
N GLU A 168 32.04 -9.53 18.24
CA GLU A 168 31.85 -10.98 18.31
C GLU A 168 31.00 -11.35 19.53
N ILE A 169 29.97 -12.18 19.32
CA ILE A 169 29.16 -12.74 20.41
C ILE A 169 29.95 -13.83 21.14
N ARG A 170 29.89 -13.80 22.47
CA ARG A 170 30.52 -14.81 23.33
C ARG A 170 30.00 -16.20 23.00
N VAL A 171 30.88 -17.20 23.06
CA VAL A 171 30.55 -18.59 22.67
C VAL A 171 29.32 -19.14 23.40
N GLN A 172 29.15 -18.80 24.68
CA GLN A 172 28.02 -19.22 25.52
C GLN A 172 26.64 -18.78 25.00
N TRP A 173 26.57 -17.71 24.20
CA TRP A 173 25.31 -17.16 23.67
C TRP A 173 24.99 -17.65 22.26
N ARG A 174 25.94 -18.31 21.58
CA ARG A 174 25.70 -18.86 20.22
C ARG A 174 24.49 -19.79 20.14
N PRO A 175 24.22 -20.70 21.11
CA PRO A 175 23.01 -21.53 21.07
C PRO A 175 21.70 -20.73 21.15
N ARG A 176 21.68 -19.56 21.80
CA ARG A 176 20.49 -18.69 21.86
C ARG A 176 20.18 -18.04 20.51
N VAL A 177 21.21 -17.75 19.71
CA VAL A 177 21.04 -17.26 18.34
C VAL A 177 20.38 -18.33 17.46
N ASN A 178 20.75 -19.60 17.62
CA ASN A 178 20.10 -20.70 16.91
C ASN A 178 18.62 -20.83 17.30
N LEU A 179 18.31 -20.73 18.60
CA LEU A 179 16.93 -20.74 19.08
C LEU A 179 16.11 -19.58 18.49
N LEU A 180 16.70 -18.38 18.38
CA LEU A 180 16.05 -17.24 17.71
C LEU A 180 15.71 -17.57 16.25
N LEU A 181 16.65 -18.15 15.50
CA LEU A 181 16.42 -18.53 14.10
C LEU A 181 15.34 -19.63 13.98
N GLU A 182 15.33 -20.62 14.87
CA GLU A 182 14.27 -21.63 14.94
C GLU A 182 12.90 -21.01 15.21
N GLU A 183 12.80 -20.06 16.14
CA GLU A 183 11.56 -19.34 16.40
C GLU A 183 11.11 -18.50 15.21
N LEU A 184 12.02 -17.81 14.52
CA LEU A 184 11.70 -17.01 13.33
C LEU A 184 11.20 -17.87 12.17
N ARG A 185 11.64 -19.13 12.05
CA ARG A 185 11.19 -20.08 11.01
C ARG A 185 9.78 -20.61 11.21
N LYS A 186 9.22 -20.54 12.43
CA LYS A 186 7.88 -21.10 12.71
C LYS A 186 6.75 -20.38 11.97
N ALA A 187 6.90 -19.07 11.73
CA ALA A 187 5.90 -18.26 11.05
C ALA A 187 6.50 -16.93 10.56
N PRO A 188 5.91 -16.29 9.52
CA PRO A 188 6.28 -14.95 9.07
C PRO A 188 6.31 -13.94 10.22
N SER A 189 7.48 -13.37 10.50
CA SER A 189 7.73 -12.53 11.69
C SER A 189 8.53 -11.28 11.37
N VAL A 190 8.37 -10.26 12.20
CA VAL A 190 9.27 -9.09 12.25
C VAL A 190 10.19 -9.27 13.45
N LEU A 191 11.50 -9.14 13.22
CA LEU A 191 12.49 -9.19 14.28
C LEU A 191 12.72 -7.78 14.82
N ARG A 192 12.33 -7.54 16.08
CA ARG A 192 12.74 -6.35 16.83
C ARG A 192 14.07 -6.62 17.50
N LEU A 193 15.11 -5.92 17.04
CA LEU A 193 16.47 -6.07 17.52
C LEU A 193 16.82 -4.89 18.42
N SER A 194 16.69 -5.07 19.72
CA SER A 194 17.00 -4.02 20.70
C SER A 194 18.43 -4.16 21.23
N TYR A 195 19.12 -3.05 21.44
CA TYR A 195 20.36 -3.01 22.21
C TYR A 195 20.19 -2.12 23.44
N VAL A 196 20.38 -2.69 24.62
CA VAL A 196 20.32 -1.98 25.90
C VAL A 196 21.73 -1.54 26.29
N ALA A 197 22.07 -0.29 25.98
CA ALA A 197 23.36 0.33 26.26
C ALA A 197 23.35 1.10 27.60
N ASP A 198 24.51 1.20 28.26
CA ASP A 198 24.72 1.91 29.52
C ASP A 198 25.89 2.91 29.44
N THR A 199 27.12 2.41 29.34
CA THR A 199 28.36 3.23 29.37
C THR A 199 29.26 3.02 28.15
N GLU A 200 28.83 2.19 27.21
CA GLU A 200 29.55 1.87 25.99
C GLU A 200 29.65 3.07 25.05
N ASP A 201 30.70 3.10 24.22
CA ASP A 201 30.81 4.06 23.13
C ASP A 201 29.73 3.82 22.08
N GLU A 202 29.07 4.89 21.63
CA GLU A 202 27.96 4.84 20.66
C GLU A 202 28.37 4.14 19.36
N ALA A 203 29.57 4.43 18.84
CA ALA A 203 30.03 3.81 17.60
C ALA A 203 30.31 2.32 17.79
N LEU A 204 30.65 1.86 19.01
CA LEU A 204 30.76 0.44 19.30
C LEU A 204 29.37 -0.24 19.32
N VAL A 205 28.36 0.41 19.89
CA VAL A 205 26.98 -0.09 19.91
C VAL A 205 26.44 -0.26 18.48
N GLU A 206 26.60 0.75 17.63
CA GLU A 206 26.18 0.69 16.22
C GLU A 206 26.90 -0.44 15.46
N ARG A 207 28.23 -0.56 15.62
CA ARG A 207 29.00 -1.64 14.99
C ARG A 207 28.55 -3.03 15.44
N ARG A 208 28.19 -3.19 16.71
CA ARG A 208 27.67 -4.46 17.25
C ARG A 208 26.30 -4.79 16.67
N LEU A 209 25.41 -3.80 16.61
CA LEU A 209 24.06 -3.95 16.09
C LEU A 209 24.07 -4.32 14.61
N GLU A 210 24.84 -3.60 13.79
CA GLU A 210 24.99 -3.87 12.36
C GLU A 210 25.73 -5.19 12.11
N GLY A 211 26.73 -5.52 12.92
CA GLY A 211 27.42 -6.81 12.87
C GLY A 211 26.48 -7.99 13.12
N PHE A 212 25.62 -7.88 14.13
CA PHE A 212 24.64 -8.91 14.45
C PHE A 212 23.53 -9.00 13.42
N LYS A 213 23.02 -7.86 12.93
CA LYS A 213 22.04 -7.80 11.85
C LYS A 213 22.57 -8.48 10.58
N ARG A 214 23.83 -8.22 10.21
CA ARG A 214 24.49 -8.89 9.08
C ARG A 214 24.59 -10.39 9.31
N GLN A 215 25.03 -10.83 10.48
CA GLN A 215 25.11 -12.26 10.82
C GLN A 215 23.75 -12.96 10.69
N LEU A 216 22.67 -12.33 11.17
CA LEU A 216 21.31 -12.88 11.04
C LEU A 216 20.85 -12.92 9.59
N THR A 217 21.15 -11.88 8.81
CA THR A 217 20.79 -11.82 7.39
C THR A 217 21.54 -12.87 6.58
N GLU A 218 22.81 -13.13 6.88
CA GLU A 218 23.62 -14.19 6.24
C GLU A 218 23.13 -15.59 6.64
N ALA A 219 22.65 -15.76 7.87
CA ALA A 219 22.08 -17.02 8.36
C ALA A 219 20.64 -17.27 7.87
N TRP A 220 19.97 -16.25 7.30
CA TRP A 220 18.59 -16.30 6.83
C TRP A 220 18.54 -16.37 5.29
N ASP A 221 18.06 -17.48 4.76
CA ASP A 221 17.88 -17.66 3.31
C ASP A 221 16.40 -17.54 2.98
N ALA A 222 15.97 -16.37 2.48
CA ALA A 222 14.55 -16.11 2.18
C ALA A 222 13.90 -17.15 1.25
N LYS A 223 14.67 -17.84 0.39
CA LYS A 223 14.14 -18.90 -0.48
C LYS A 223 13.89 -20.21 0.26
N LYS A 224 14.67 -20.51 1.30
CA LYS A 224 14.52 -21.72 2.12
C LYS A 224 13.61 -21.49 3.33
N ASP A 225 13.71 -20.31 3.93
CA ASP A 225 13.02 -19.93 5.16
C ASP A 225 11.64 -19.28 4.89
N GLY A 226 11.26 -19.12 3.62
CA GLY A 226 9.88 -18.89 3.17
C GLY A 226 9.44 -17.43 3.07
N TYR A 227 10.18 -16.48 3.66
CA TYR A 227 9.87 -15.05 3.56
C TYR A 227 11.09 -14.16 3.78
N VAL A 228 10.98 -12.89 3.37
CA VAL A 228 11.99 -11.86 3.63
C VAL A 228 11.87 -11.38 5.08
N LEU A 229 12.91 -11.60 5.87
CA LEU A 229 12.94 -11.18 7.28
C LEU A 229 13.11 -9.66 7.39
N ALA A 230 12.10 -8.99 7.95
CA ALA A 230 12.20 -7.59 8.34
C ALA A 230 12.87 -7.48 9.72
N ILE A 231 13.98 -6.74 9.80
CA ILE A 231 14.72 -6.48 11.05
C ILE A 231 14.62 -5.00 11.39
N GLU A 232 14.02 -4.70 12.54
CA GLU A 232 13.84 -3.34 13.08
C GLU A 232 14.83 -3.13 14.24
N PRO A 233 15.97 -2.45 13.99
CA PRO A 233 16.95 -2.16 15.03
C PRO A 233 16.53 -0.98 15.90
N GLU A 234 16.69 -1.11 17.21
CA GLU A 234 16.46 -0.03 18.19
C GLU A 234 17.56 -0.03 19.26
N VAL A 235 17.99 1.16 19.69
CA VAL A 235 18.97 1.33 20.77
C VAL A 235 18.30 2.02 21.96
N PHE A 236 18.36 1.37 23.11
CA PHE A 236 17.86 1.88 24.38
C PHE A 236 19.01 2.24 25.30
N TRP A 237 19.24 3.53 25.51
CA TRP A 237 20.21 4.03 26.47
C TRP A 237 19.60 4.10 27.86
N ARG A 238 20.10 3.30 28.82
CA ARG A 238 19.61 3.30 30.22
C ARG A 238 19.72 4.67 30.89
N ARG A 239 20.67 5.50 30.45
CA ARG A 239 20.92 6.85 30.97
C ARG A 239 20.25 7.96 30.13
N GLY A 240 19.38 7.60 29.19
CA GLY A 240 18.64 8.55 28.35
C GLY A 240 19.42 9.08 27.12
N GLY A 241 20.69 8.70 26.95
CA GLY A 241 21.48 9.02 25.75
C GLY A 241 22.90 8.44 25.81
N PRO A 242 23.63 8.51 24.69
CA PRO A 242 25.02 8.06 24.61
C PRO A 242 25.93 8.88 25.55
N PRO A 243 27.00 8.27 26.11
CA PRO A 243 27.96 9.00 26.92
C PRO A 243 28.58 10.14 26.11
N LYS A 244 28.59 11.35 26.69
CA LYS A 244 29.22 12.52 26.04
C LYS A 244 30.70 12.21 25.79
N ARG A 245 31.12 12.30 24.53
CA ARG A 245 32.53 12.24 24.16
C ARG A 245 33.25 13.37 24.90
N LEU A 246 34.18 13.04 25.79
CA LEU A 246 35.07 14.03 26.39
C LEU A 246 35.99 14.53 25.28
N ASP A 247 35.57 15.58 24.57
CA ASP A 247 36.44 16.31 23.67
C ASP A 247 37.58 16.91 24.50
N GLY A 248 38.72 16.24 24.48
CA GLY A 248 39.95 16.64 25.15
C GLY A 248 40.62 17.85 24.49
N ARG A 249 39.88 18.94 24.26
CA ARG A 249 40.47 20.26 24.04
C ARG A 249 40.38 21.05 25.33
N MET A 250 41.44 20.98 26.12
CA MET A 250 41.71 22.02 27.11
C MET A 250 41.80 23.36 26.37
N PRO A 251 41.12 24.42 26.80
CA PRO A 251 41.38 25.75 26.27
C PRO A 251 42.77 26.18 26.73
N GLU A 252 43.67 26.44 25.78
CA GLU A 252 44.94 27.12 26.08
C GLU A 252 44.63 28.47 26.75
N SER A 253 45.13 28.63 27.98
CA SER A 253 45.09 29.90 28.70
C SER A 253 45.95 30.93 27.98
N LYS A 254 45.36 32.07 27.64
CA LYS A 254 46.08 33.29 27.26
C LYS A 254 46.87 33.88 28.43
#